data_AF-A0A9W6WGG8-F1
#
_entry.id   AF-A0A9W6WGG8-F1
#
_cell.length_a   1.000
_cell.length_b   1.000
_cell.length_c   1.000
_cell.angle_alpha   90.00
_cell.angle_beta   90.00
_cell.angle_gamma   90.00
#
_symmetry.space_group_name_H-M   'P 1'
#
loop_
_entity.id
_entity.type
_entity.pdbx_description
1 polymer ?
#
loop_
_entity_poly.entity_id
_entity_poly.type
_entity_poly.pdbx_seq_one_letter_code
_entity_poly.pdbx_strand_id
1 'polypeptide(L)'
;MRPKTTAAVPPLPRLRVRNQVAKSQANPCLLIMSAMLNCWASSGEGNAACKELEASLKTCMGSGTKVPPPVKPTLNYHASRLLPKIHKVEK
;
A
#
# COMPACT_ATOMS: atom_id res chain seq x y z
N MET A 1 -19.15 -15.16 22.91
CA MET A 1 -19.01 -13.83 23.55
C MET A 1 -18.88 -12.77 22.47
N ARG A 2 -19.89 -11.92 22.28
CA ARG A 2 -19.83 -10.79 21.34
C ARG A 2 -19.05 -9.68 22.06
N PRO A 3 -17.90 -9.20 21.53
CA PRO A 3 -17.14 -8.16 22.22
C PRO A 3 -18.03 -6.93 22.41
N LYS A 4 -18.03 -6.41 23.64
CA LYS A 4 -18.88 -5.32 24.11
C LYS A 4 -18.47 -4.03 23.38
N THR A 5 -19.29 -3.68 22.38
CA THR A 5 -19.53 -2.36 21.77
C THR A 5 -18.37 -1.37 21.81
N THR A 6 -17.72 -1.24 20.65
CA THR A 6 -16.96 -0.06 20.23
C THR A 6 -17.67 1.22 20.68
N ALA A 7 -16.94 2.13 21.33
CA ALA A 7 -17.44 3.44 21.73
C ALA A 7 -18.25 4.07 20.59
N ALA A 8 -19.50 4.47 20.88
CA ALA A 8 -20.34 5.16 19.93
C ALA A 8 -19.59 6.41 19.45
N VAL A 9 -19.48 6.57 18.14
CA VAL A 9 -18.86 7.77 17.56
C VAL A 9 -19.72 8.97 18.01
N PRO A 10 -19.14 10.00 18.64
CA PRO A 10 -19.88 11.19 19.04
C PRO A 10 -20.50 11.87 17.82
N PRO A 11 -21.51 12.74 17.98
CA PRO A 11 -22.14 13.41 16.85
C PRO A 11 -21.11 14.30 16.11
N LEU A 12 -20.60 13.77 15.00
CA LEU A 12 -19.67 14.46 14.12
C LEU A 12 -20.45 15.20 13.01
N PRO A 13 -20.01 16.39 12.60
CA PRO A 13 -20.59 17.09 11.45
C PRO A 13 -20.33 16.34 10.13
N ARG A 14 -19.16 15.71 9.99
CA ARG A 14 -18.78 14.85 8.85
C ARG A 14 -17.80 13.76 9.29
N LEU A 15 -18.02 12.54 8.83
CA LEU A 15 -17.10 11.41 9.02
C LEU A 15 -16.23 11.24 7.77
N ARG A 16 -14.93 11.50 7.91
CA ARG A 16 -13.98 11.44 6.80
C ARG A 16 -12.61 10.99 7.27
N VAL A 17 -11.94 10.17 6.47
CA VAL A 17 -10.51 9.88 6.63
C VAL A 17 -9.70 10.97 5.92
N ARG A 18 -8.81 11.64 6.66
CA ARG A 18 -8.02 12.77 6.15
C ARG A 18 -7.02 12.35 5.08
N ASN A 19 -6.22 11.33 5.37
CA ASN A 19 -5.24 10.78 4.42
C ASN A 19 -5.71 9.41 3.97
N GLN A 20 -6.37 9.37 2.81
CA GLN A 20 -6.78 8.12 2.19
C GLN A 20 -5.56 7.47 1.53
N VAL A 21 -4.88 6.57 2.27
CA VAL A 21 -3.74 5.82 1.72
C VAL A 21 -4.28 4.83 0.69
N ALA A 22 -4.02 5.10 -0.58
CA ALA A 22 -4.28 4.15 -1.65
C ALA A 22 -3.18 3.09 -1.65
N LYS A 23 -3.56 1.82 -1.87
CA LYS A 23 -2.58 0.75 -2.04
C LYS A 23 -1.87 0.96 -3.37
N SER A 24 -0.68 1.58 -3.32
CA SER A 24 0.21 1.62 -4.48
C SER A 24 0.80 0.25 -4.69
N GLN A 25 0.79 -0.23 -5.94
CA GLN A 25 1.66 -1.35 -6.27
C GLN A 25 3.11 -0.87 -6.16
N ALA A 26 3.96 -1.68 -5.53
CA ALA A 26 5.38 -1.40 -5.48
C ALA A 26 5.97 -1.57 -6.88
N ASN A 27 6.98 -0.77 -7.23
CA ASN A 27 7.68 -0.93 -8.49
C ASN A 27 8.38 -2.31 -8.51
N PRO A 28 8.14 -3.16 -9.53
CA PRO A 28 8.72 -4.50 -9.60
C PRO A 28 10.26 -4.49 -9.61
N CYS A 29 10.89 -3.44 -10.13
CA CYS A 29 12.35 -3.32 -10.16
C CYS A 29 12.96 -3.11 -8.77
N LEU A 30 12.21 -2.53 -7.82
CA LEU A 30 12.70 -2.33 -6.45
C LEU A 30 12.88 -3.66 -5.72
N LEU A 31 12.06 -4.66 -6.04
CA LEU A 31 12.16 -6.00 -5.45
C LEU A 31 13.41 -6.73 -5.96
N ILE A 32 13.71 -6.60 -7.26
CA ILE A 32 14.93 -7.17 -7.84
C ILE A 32 16.16 -6.44 -7.29
N MET A 33 16.09 -5.12 -7.15
CA MET A 33 17.16 -4.31 -6.58
C MET A 33 17.47 -4.71 -5.13
N SER A 34 16.45 -4.92 -4.29
CA SER A 34 16.68 -5.35 -2.91
C SER A 34 17.28 -6.76 -2.84
N ALA A 35 16.84 -7.68 -3.71
CA ALA A 35 17.44 -9.01 -3.82
C ALA A 35 18.91 -8.95 -4.23
N MET A 36 19.26 -8.10 -5.20
CA MET A 36 20.63 -7.86 -5.64
C MET A 36 21.51 -7.30 -4.51
N LEU A 37 21.02 -6.30 -3.77
CA LEU A 37 21.74 -5.72 -2.63
C LEU A 37 21.97 -6.75 -1.51
N ASN A 38 21.00 -7.64 -1.26
CA ASN A 38 21.18 -8.74 -0.32
C ASN A 38 22.25 -9.75 -0.80
N CYS A 39 22.32 -9.99 -2.11
CA CYS A 39 23.37 -10.84 -2.68
C CYS A 39 24.76 -10.21 -2.49
N TRP A 40 24.91 -8.91 -2.75
CA TRP A 40 26.17 -8.20 -2.48
C TRP A 40 26.52 -8.14 -0.99
N ALA A 41 25.53 -7.97 -0.12
CA ALA A 41 25.75 -7.96 1.33
C ALA A 41 26.27 -9.31 1.86
N SER A 42 25.91 -10.43 1.22
CA SER A 42 26.32 -11.78 1.63
C SER A 42 27.58 -12.28 0.94
N SER A 43 27.75 -11.94 -0.35
CA SER A 43 28.75 -12.57 -1.22
C SER A 43 29.85 -11.61 -1.70
N GLY A 44 29.73 -10.31 -1.37
CA GLY A 44 30.59 -9.25 -1.86
C GLY A 44 30.11 -8.63 -3.17
N GLU A 45 30.51 -7.37 -3.39
CA GLU A 45 30.19 -6.62 -4.61
C GLU A 45 30.78 -7.32 -5.85
N GLY A 46 29.98 -7.44 -6.91
CA GLY A 46 30.44 -7.98 -8.20
C GLY A 46 30.71 -9.49 -8.22
N ASN A 47 30.30 -10.23 -7.18
CA ASN A 47 30.41 -11.69 -7.16
C ASN A 47 29.58 -12.31 -8.31
N ALA A 48 30.12 -13.35 -8.95
CA ALA A 48 29.47 -14.09 -10.03
C ALA A 48 28.08 -14.62 -9.64
N ALA A 49 27.85 -14.93 -8.37
CA ALA A 49 26.55 -15.35 -7.83
C ALA A 49 25.44 -14.30 -8.02
N CYS A 50 25.79 -13.01 -8.12
CA CYS A 50 24.82 -11.91 -8.23
C CYS A 50 24.60 -11.44 -9.68
N LYS A 51 25.30 -12.00 -10.68
CA LYS A 51 25.22 -11.56 -12.08
C LYS A 51 23.83 -11.69 -12.70
N GLU A 52 23.06 -12.70 -12.31
CA GLU A 52 21.69 -12.88 -12.80
C GLU A 52 20.76 -11.79 -12.27
N LEU A 53 20.92 -11.40 -11.00
CA LEU A 53 20.16 -10.32 -10.37
C LEU A 53 20.52 -8.96 -11.00
N GLU A 54 21.78 -8.75 -11.36
CA GLU A 54 22.22 -7.57 -12.11
C GLU A 54 21.61 -7.51 -13.51
N ALA A 55 21.59 -8.62 -14.24
CA ALA A 55 21.02 -8.68 -15.59
C ALA A 55 19.50 -8.44 -15.55
N SER A 56 18.79 -9.07 -14.61
CA SER A 56 17.35 -8.87 -14.44
C SER A 56 17.00 -7.44 -14.01
N LEU A 57 17.82 -6.81 -13.15
CA LEU A 57 17.63 -5.40 -12.77
C LEU A 57 17.82 -4.47 -13.97
N LYS A 58 18.85 -4.68 -14.79
CA LYS A 58 19.08 -3.90 -16.02
C LYS A 58 17.92 -4.01 -16.99
N THR A 59 17.40 -5.22 -17.21
CA THR A 59 16.21 -5.44 -18.05
C THR A 59 14.99 -4.71 -17.48
N CYS A 60 14.78 -4.81 -16.17
CA CYS A 60 13.65 -4.15 -15.51
C CYS A 60 13.71 -2.62 -15.67
N MET A 61 14.87 -2.02 -15.39
CA MET A 61 15.06 -0.57 -15.52
C MET A 61 14.99 -0.09 -16.99
N GLY A 62 15.51 -0.88 -17.93
CA GLY A 62 15.45 -0.59 -19.36
C GLY A 62 14.03 -0.62 -19.95
N SER A 63 13.13 -1.43 -19.36
CA SER A 63 11.73 -1.51 -19.78
C SER A 63 10.89 -0.26 -19.43
N GLY A 64 11.42 0.65 -18.60
CA GLY A 64 10.75 1.91 -18.26
C GLY A 64 9.36 1.72 -17.63
N THR A 65 9.18 0.67 -16.82
CA THR A 65 7.87 0.29 -16.26
C THR A 65 7.31 1.42 -15.40
N LYS A 66 6.40 2.22 -15.96
CA LYS A 66 5.67 3.26 -15.23
C LYS A 66 4.59 2.58 -14.41
N VAL A 67 4.72 2.64 -13.08
CA VAL A 67 3.65 2.17 -12.19
C VAL A 67 2.46 3.12 -12.36
N PRO A 68 1.27 2.63 -12.75
CA PRO A 68 0.10 3.49 -12.88
C PRO A 68 -0.25 4.11 -11.52
N PRO A 69 -0.75 5.36 -11.49
CA PRO A 69 -1.13 6.00 -10.25
C PRO A 69 -2.19 5.16 -9.54
N PRO A 70 -2.10 5.00 -8.20
CA PRO A 70 -3.04 4.17 -7.47
C PRO A 70 -4.44 4.78 -7.55
N VAL A 71 -5.44 3.89 -7.70
CA VAL A 71 -6.85 4.31 -7.74
C VAL A 71 -7.22 4.92 -6.38
N LYS A 72 -7.79 6.13 -6.41
CA LYS A 72 -8.25 6.82 -5.21
C LYS A 72 -9.39 6.02 -4.56
N PRO A 73 -9.31 5.65 -3.27
CA PRO A 73 -10.36 4.88 -2.63
C PRO A 73 -11.62 5.72 -2.38
N THR A 74 -12.79 5.13 -2.59
CA THR A 74 -14.10 5.78 -2.40
C THR A 74 -14.57 5.81 -0.95
N LEU A 75 -13.68 5.57 0.02
CA LEU A 75 -14.03 5.45 1.45
C LEU A 75 -14.81 6.66 1.98
N ASN A 76 -14.38 7.88 1.64
CA ASN A 76 -15.03 9.10 2.11
C ASN A 76 -16.44 9.32 1.55
N TYR A 77 -16.72 8.80 0.35
CA TYR A 77 -18.06 8.80 -0.22
C TYR A 77 -19.01 7.93 0.60
N HIS A 78 -18.58 6.70 0.91
CA HIS A 78 -19.39 5.78 1.73
C HIS A 78 -19.51 6.22 3.18
N ALA A 79 -18.43 6.75 3.79
CA ALA A 79 -18.44 7.28 5.16
C ALA A 79 -19.48 8.41 5.33
N SER A 80 -19.55 9.32 4.36
CA SER A 80 -20.54 10.41 4.39
C SER A 80 -21.97 9.91 4.22
N ARG A 81 -22.19 8.93 3.33
CA ARG A 81 -23.51 8.34 3.07
C ARG A 81 -24.04 7.50 4.23
N LEU A 82 -23.15 6.82 4.96
CA LEU A 82 -23.51 5.91 6.04
C LEU A 82 -23.54 6.57 7.42
N LEU A 83 -22.96 7.76 7.58
CA LEU A 83 -23.00 8.54 8.82
C LEU A 83 -24.39 8.61 9.49
N PRO A 84 -25.50 8.93 8.78
CA PRO A 84 -26.81 8.96 9.40
C PRO A 84 -27.32 7.58 9.86
N LYS A 85 -26.81 6.48 9.30
CA LYS A 85 -27.14 5.12 9.76
C LYS A 85 -26.28 4.69 10.95
N ILE A 86 -25.05 5.19 11.05
CA ILE A 86 -24.13 4.91 12.16
C ILE A 86 -24.57 5.66 13.43
N HIS A 87 -25.05 6.90 13.29
CA HIS A 87 -25.58 7.69 14.41
C HIS A 87 -27.03 7.35 14.79
N LYS A 88 -27.76 6.62 13.93
CA LYS A 88 -29.04 6.03 14.32
C LYS A 88 -28.74 4.86 15.26
N VAL A 89 -28.60 5.18 16.54
CA VAL A 89 -28.84 4.24 17.62
C VAL A 89 -30.21 3.63 17.33
N GLU A 90 -30.26 2.32 17.04
CA GLU A 90 -31.52 1.59 16.98
C GLU A 90 -32.29 1.93 18.26
N LYS A 91 -33.50 2.47 18.07
CA LYS A 91 -34.39 2.83 19.16
C LYS A 91 -35.06 1.59 19.70
#